data_AF-D7U1S8-F1
#
_entry.id   AF-D7U1S8-F1
#
_cell.length_a   1.000
_cell.length_b   1.000
_cell.length_c   1.000
_cell.angle_alpha   90.00
_cell.angle_beta   90.00
_cell.angle_gamma   90.00
#
_symmetry.space_group_name_H-M   'P 1'
#
loop_
_entity.id
_entity.type
_entity.pdbx_description
1 polymer ?
#
loop_
_entity_poly.entity_id
_entity_poly.type
_entity_poly.pdbx_seq_one_letter_code
_entity_poly.pdbx_strand_id
1 'polypeptide(L)'
;MTNLDQKNEHEWIERVKAEGAVPLLEPDNCPNGWASPPGDKFMVRGPDYFSTRIKIPGGECLLKPLGFDWIRGSTKIWEILNHPNSRVRKALEEEFPEGDKPFVWAFNLQVPNKDNYSAVAYFLATEPIPEGSLMEQFLKGDDGFRNSRLKLIANIVQGPWIVRKAVGEQAICIIGRALTCKYCVSDNFIEVDVDIGSSMVASAIVHLAFGYITTLTVDLAFLIESQTESELPERILGAVRFSELNPASARPFETSTEETTGSLQSSLPTRLWKSIGQGFSNLLQGAPESGSVSGSSRANGIVDHEESGEDIKKCLYTIKFLFLFVMFTPKKEMNAGEDNPFAANQNLLISPSTSISEIF
;
A
#
# COMPACT_ATOMS: atom_id res chain seq x y z
N MET A 1 -33.73 -10.34 -25.22
CA MET A 1 -33.26 -9.21 -24.39
C MET A 1 -32.01 -9.60 -23.60
N THR A 2 -31.98 -10.75 -22.91
CA THR A 2 -30.83 -11.24 -22.12
C THR A 2 -29.45 -11.35 -22.79
N ASN A 3 -29.35 -11.48 -24.13
CA ASN A 3 -28.06 -11.68 -24.82
C ASN A 3 -27.41 -10.36 -25.29
N LEU A 4 -28.17 -9.26 -25.36
CA LEU A 4 -27.65 -7.93 -25.71
C LEU A 4 -27.14 -7.21 -24.45
N ASP A 5 -27.85 -7.37 -23.32
CA ASP A 5 -27.49 -6.75 -22.04
C ASP A 5 -26.17 -7.35 -21.50
N GLN A 6 -26.01 -8.68 -21.55
CA GLN A 6 -24.73 -9.33 -21.18
C GLN A 6 -23.57 -8.95 -22.11
N LYS A 7 -23.85 -8.77 -23.41
CA LYS A 7 -22.82 -8.40 -24.38
C LYS A 7 -22.30 -6.98 -24.11
N ASN A 8 -23.19 -6.04 -23.81
CA ASN A 8 -22.82 -4.66 -23.48
C ASN A 8 -22.14 -4.56 -22.10
N GLU A 9 -22.61 -5.32 -21.10
CA GLU A 9 -21.96 -5.43 -19.78
C GLU A 9 -20.48 -5.80 -19.89
N HIS A 10 -20.11 -6.66 -20.84
CA HIS A 10 -18.72 -7.01 -21.08
C HIS A 10 -17.94 -5.93 -21.85
N GLU A 11 -18.56 -5.21 -22.79
CA GLU A 11 -17.86 -4.25 -23.65
C GLU A 11 -17.27 -3.07 -22.87
N TRP A 12 -18.02 -2.46 -21.93
CA TRP A 12 -17.49 -1.34 -21.15
C TRP A 12 -16.39 -1.76 -20.16
N ILE A 13 -16.51 -2.94 -19.55
CA ILE A 13 -15.49 -3.50 -18.66
C ILE A 13 -14.19 -3.73 -19.45
N GLU A 14 -14.28 -4.35 -20.63
CA GLU A 14 -13.11 -4.59 -21.47
C GLU A 14 -12.47 -3.28 -21.97
N ARG A 15 -13.28 -2.27 -22.29
CA ARG A 15 -12.80 -0.91 -22.57
C ARG A 15 -12.04 -0.32 -21.38
N VAL A 16 -12.59 -0.37 -20.16
CA VAL A 16 -11.90 0.12 -18.95
C VAL A 16 -10.59 -0.65 -18.70
N LYS A 17 -10.55 -1.95 -18.94
CA LYS A 17 -9.31 -2.73 -18.81
C LYS A 17 -8.27 -2.31 -19.84
N ALA A 18 -8.67 -2.09 -21.09
CA ALA A 18 -7.79 -1.77 -22.21
C ALA A 18 -7.27 -0.32 -22.22
N GLU A 19 -8.07 0.62 -21.72
CA GLU A 19 -7.71 2.03 -21.71
C GLU A 19 -6.67 2.41 -20.64
N GLY A 20 -6.32 1.50 -19.72
CA GLY A 20 -5.27 1.74 -18.72
C GLY A 20 -3.88 1.96 -19.33
N ALA A 21 -2.97 2.55 -18.56
CA ALA A 21 -1.57 2.73 -18.99
C ALA A 21 -0.79 1.41 -19.06
N VAL A 22 -1.25 0.42 -18.29
CA VAL A 22 -0.62 -0.89 -18.14
C VAL A 22 -1.56 -1.91 -18.78
N PRO A 23 -1.07 -2.78 -19.69
CA PRO A 23 -1.91 -3.76 -20.37
C PRO A 23 -2.35 -4.86 -19.40
N LEU A 24 -3.61 -5.29 -19.52
CA LEU A 24 -4.12 -6.49 -18.86
C LEU A 24 -3.56 -7.73 -19.57
N LEU A 25 -2.96 -8.64 -18.81
CA LEU A 25 -2.36 -9.88 -19.29
C LEU A 25 -2.77 -11.07 -18.40
N GLU A 26 -2.39 -12.27 -18.81
CA GLU A 26 -2.58 -13.48 -18.01
C GLU A 26 -1.60 -13.51 -16.82
N PRO A 27 -2.03 -13.96 -15.62
CA PRO A 27 -1.17 -13.95 -14.43
C PRO A 27 0.17 -14.66 -14.63
N ASP A 28 0.19 -15.80 -15.33
CA ASP A 28 1.41 -16.60 -15.51
C ASP A 28 2.36 -16.03 -16.59
N ASN A 29 1.90 -15.06 -17.39
CA ASN A 29 2.70 -14.38 -18.40
C ASN A 29 2.32 -12.89 -18.47
N CYS A 30 2.82 -12.12 -17.50
CA CYS A 30 2.42 -10.72 -17.28
C CYS A 30 3.55 -9.69 -17.49
N PRO A 31 4.45 -9.78 -18.49
CA PRO A 31 5.56 -8.83 -18.61
C PRO A 31 5.07 -7.40 -18.85
N ASN A 32 5.57 -6.44 -18.07
CA ASN A 32 5.19 -5.02 -18.12
C ASN A 32 3.67 -4.76 -18.01
N GLY A 33 2.93 -5.72 -17.45
CA GLY A 33 1.47 -5.73 -17.42
C GLY A 33 0.91 -5.78 -16.01
N TRP A 34 -0.42 -5.83 -15.96
CA TRP A 34 -1.17 -6.20 -14.76
C TRP A 34 -2.07 -7.39 -15.03
N ALA A 35 -2.44 -8.12 -13.99
CA ALA A 35 -3.32 -9.28 -14.07
C ALA A 35 -4.12 -9.45 -12.78
N SER A 36 -5.06 -10.39 -12.77
CA SER A 36 -5.76 -10.79 -11.54
C SER A 36 -5.26 -12.18 -11.10
N PRO A 37 -4.35 -12.27 -10.11
CA PRO A 37 -3.84 -13.54 -9.65
C PRO A 37 -4.95 -14.35 -8.92
N PRO A 38 -4.92 -15.69 -8.99
CA PRO A 38 -5.86 -16.53 -8.23
C PRO A 38 -5.78 -16.23 -6.73
N GLY A 39 -6.93 -16.12 -6.07
CA GLY A 39 -7.00 -15.84 -4.64
C GLY A 39 -6.39 -16.95 -3.77
N ASP A 40 -6.28 -18.17 -4.29
CA ASP A 40 -5.61 -19.30 -3.62
C ASP A 40 -4.10 -19.08 -3.39
N LYS A 41 -3.49 -18.11 -4.07
CA LYS A 41 -2.11 -17.68 -3.80
C LYS A 41 -1.95 -16.93 -2.48
N PHE A 42 -3.05 -16.57 -1.82
CA PHE A 42 -3.06 -15.83 -0.56
C PHE A 42 -3.69 -16.68 0.54
N MET A 43 -3.02 -16.74 1.69
CA MET A 43 -3.48 -17.53 2.84
C MET A 43 -4.27 -16.63 3.80
N VAL A 44 -5.53 -16.97 4.02
CA VAL A 44 -6.49 -16.22 4.84
C VAL A 44 -6.92 -17.01 6.07
N ARG A 45 -7.56 -16.35 7.05
CA ARG A 45 -8.06 -17.01 8.26
C ARG A 45 -9.16 -18.02 7.89
N GLY A 46 -8.97 -19.30 8.25
CA GLY A 46 -9.95 -20.35 8.01
C GLY A 46 -11.20 -20.25 8.91
N PRO A 47 -12.21 -21.11 8.72
CA PRO A 47 -13.49 -21.04 9.43
C PRO A 47 -13.35 -21.06 10.96
N ASP A 48 -12.41 -21.86 11.48
CA ASP A 48 -12.16 -22.03 12.92
C ASP A 48 -10.86 -21.34 13.37
N TYR A 49 -10.44 -20.26 12.69
CA TYR A 49 -9.11 -19.67 12.90
C TYR A 49 -8.84 -19.23 14.36
N PHE A 50 -9.83 -18.71 15.08
CA PHE A 50 -9.59 -18.22 16.44
C PHE A 50 -9.24 -19.34 17.43
N SER A 51 -9.72 -20.56 17.19
CA SER A 51 -9.38 -21.74 18.00
C SER A 51 -8.20 -22.52 17.42
N THR A 52 -8.11 -22.65 16.09
CA THR A 52 -7.11 -23.51 15.43
C THR A 52 -5.85 -22.79 14.98
N ARG A 53 -5.93 -21.47 14.76
CA ARG A 53 -4.92 -20.63 14.10
C ARG A 53 -4.52 -21.12 12.69
N ILE A 54 -5.38 -21.92 12.04
CA ILE A 54 -5.13 -22.47 10.71
C ILE A 54 -5.59 -21.51 9.62
N LYS A 55 -4.68 -21.18 8.71
CA LYS A 55 -4.99 -20.44 7.48
C LYS A 55 -5.27 -21.38 6.31
N ILE A 56 -6.11 -20.94 5.39
CA ILE A 56 -6.50 -21.66 4.18
C ILE A 56 -6.25 -20.79 2.94
N PRO A 57 -6.17 -21.38 1.73
CA PRO A 57 -6.19 -20.61 0.49
C PRO A 57 -7.45 -19.71 0.42
N GLY A 58 -7.29 -18.49 -0.09
CA GLY A 58 -8.34 -17.47 -0.07
C GLY A 58 -9.54 -17.71 -0.99
N GLY A 59 -9.41 -18.60 -1.98
CA GLY A 59 -10.49 -18.91 -2.93
C GLY A 59 -10.86 -17.72 -3.82
N GLU A 60 -12.11 -17.69 -4.26
CA GLU A 60 -12.62 -16.64 -5.15
C GLU A 60 -12.73 -15.29 -4.43
N CYS A 61 -12.22 -14.24 -5.08
CA CYS A 61 -12.35 -12.85 -4.64
C CYS A 61 -13.82 -12.38 -4.73
N LEU A 62 -14.23 -11.53 -3.79
CA LEU A 62 -15.59 -10.99 -3.71
C LEU A 62 -15.89 -10.00 -4.84
N LEU A 63 -14.87 -9.29 -5.33
CA LEU A 63 -14.97 -8.29 -6.39
C LEU A 63 -14.21 -8.75 -7.64
N LYS A 64 -14.71 -8.37 -8.82
CA LYS A 64 -14.06 -8.65 -10.10
C LYS A 64 -13.07 -7.54 -10.45
N PRO A 65 -11.92 -7.85 -11.09
CA PRO A 65 -10.98 -6.82 -11.53
C PRO A 65 -11.59 -5.95 -12.62
N LEU A 66 -11.53 -4.63 -12.44
CA LEU A 66 -12.06 -3.65 -13.39
C LEU A 66 -10.97 -2.90 -14.15
N GLY A 67 -9.85 -2.58 -13.50
CA GLY A 67 -8.77 -1.86 -14.14
C GLY A 67 -7.57 -1.67 -13.25
N PHE A 68 -6.45 -1.30 -13.86
CA PHE A 68 -5.25 -0.88 -13.14
C PHE A 68 -4.65 0.35 -13.81
N ASP A 69 -4.37 1.37 -13.01
CA ASP A 69 -3.72 2.59 -13.46
C ASP A 69 -2.36 2.76 -12.81
N TRP A 70 -1.40 3.16 -13.65
CA TRP A 70 -0.09 3.63 -13.24
C TRP A 70 0.02 5.10 -13.64
N ILE A 71 -0.11 5.98 -12.66
CA ILE A 71 -0.17 7.42 -12.88
C ILE A 71 0.88 8.15 -12.04
N ARG A 72 1.22 9.37 -12.44
CA ARG A 72 2.19 10.23 -11.75
C ARG A 72 1.75 11.68 -11.70
N GLY A 73 2.15 12.39 -10.66
CA GLY A 73 1.74 13.78 -10.42
C GLY A 73 2.83 14.61 -9.74
N SER A 74 2.78 15.93 -9.90
CA SER A 74 3.67 16.84 -9.16
C SER A 74 3.45 16.79 -7.65
N THR A 75 2.26 16.38 -7.22
CA THR A 75 1.86 16.14 -5.83
C THR A 75 1.21 14.76 -5.68
N LYS A 76 0.98 14.32 -4.44
CA LYS A 76 0.14 13.14 -4.15
C LYS A 76 -1.23 13.30 -4.82
N ILE A 77 -1.72 12.22 -5.41
CA ILE A 77 -2.97 12.17 -6.16
C ILE A 77 -4.02 11.53 -5.26
N TRP A 78 -5.08 12.28 -4.96
CA TRP A 78 -6.17 11.88 -4.06
C TRP A 78 -7.50 11.91 -4.82
N GLU A 79 -8.47 11.14 -4.35
CA GLU A 79 -9.85 11.13 -4.84
C GLU A 79 -9.97 10.99 -6.37
N ILE A 80 -9.26 10.03 -6.95
CA ILE A 80 -9.21 9.77 -8.39
C ILE A 80 -10.60 9.52 -8.97
N LEU A 81 -11.49 8.84 -8.25
CA LEU A 81 -12.88 8.63 -8.68
C LEU A 81 -13.74 9.89 -8.55
N ASN A 82 -13.39 10.86 -7.69
CA ASN A 82 -14.07 12.17 -7.66
C ASN A 82 -13.57 13.11 -8.75
N HIS A 83 -12.40 12.85 -9.32
CA HIS A 83 -11.83 13.73 -10.33
C HIS A 83 -12.69 13.75 -11.62
N PRO A 84 -12.98 14.94 -12.21
CA PRO A 84 -13.79 15.04 -13.43
C PRO A 84 -13.23 14.28 -14.63
N ASN A 85 -11.91 14.00 -14.65
CA ASN A 85 -11.25 13.23 -15.70
C ASN A 85 -11.01 11.76 -15.34
N SER A 86 -11.67 11.24 -14.31
CA SER A 86 -11.60 9.83 -13.94
C SER A 86 -12.16 8.94 -15.06
N ARG A 87 -11.29 8.19 -15.73
CA ARG A 87 -11.70 7.32 -16.85
C ARG A 87 -12.67 6.22 -16.41
N VAL A 88 -12.49 5.68 -15.20
CA VAL A 88 -13.35 4.62 -14.66
C VAL A 88 -14.74 5.17 -14.36
N ARG A 89 -14.82 6.35 -13.74
CA ARG A 89 -16.11 7.00 -13.48
C ARG A 89 -16.81 7.43 -14.76
N LYS A 90 -16.09 8.01 -15.73
CA LYS A 90 -16.67 8.37 -17.03
C LYS A 90 -17.26 7.15 -17.74
N ALA A 91 -16.51 6.06 -17.83
CA ALA A 91 -17.00 4.84 -18.45
C ALA A 91 -18.25 4.29 -17.74
N LEU A 92 -18.29 4.37 -16.40
CA LEU A 92 -19.45 3.97 -15.61
C LEU A 92 -20.67 4.88 -15.85
N GLU A 93 -20.48 6.20 -15.91
CA GLU A 93 -21.54 7.17 -16.16
C GLU A 93 -22.06 7.12 -17.60
N GLU A 94 -21.20 6.81 -18.57
CA GLU A 94 -21.57 6.61 -19.98
C GLU A 94 -22.38 5.33 -20.21
N GLU A 95 -22.00 4.23 -19.54
CA GLU A 95 -22.71 2.95 -19.65
C GLU A 95 -24.03 2.96 -18.88
N PHE A 96 -24.05 3.59 -17.70
CA PHE A 96 -25.20 3.65 -16.80
C PHE A 96 -25.63 5.11 -16.56
N PRO A 97 -26.17 5.80 -17.58
CA PRO A 97 -26.61 7.19 -17.46
C PRO A 97 -27.87 7.33 -16.58
N GLU A 98 -28.71 6.29 -16.56
CA GLU A 98 -29.93 6.17 -15.77
C GLU A 98 -29.96 4.81 -15.08
N GLY A 99 -30.46 4.74 -13.84
CA GLY A 99 -30.59 3.50 -13.07
C GLY A 99 -29.45 3.23 -12.07
N ASP A 100 -29.47 2.02 -11.51
CA ASP A 100 -28.53 1.59 -10.49
C ASP A 100 -27.16 1.27 -11.12
N LYS A 101 -26.12 1.94 -10.62
CA LYS A 101 -24.74 1.73 -11.07
C LYS A 101 -24.11 0.60 -10.27
N PRO A 102 -23.31 -0.28 -10.88
CA PRO A 102 -22.55 -1.26 -10.11
C PRO A 102 -21.53 -0.56 -9.22
N PHE A 103 -21.23 -1.19 -8.08
CA PHE A 103 -20.39 -0.58 -7.05
C PHE A 103 -18.90 -0.79 -7.35
N VAL A 104 -18.13 0.30 -7.41
CA VAL A 104 -16.69 0.27 -7.69
C VAL A 104 -15.88 0.41 -6.40
N TRP A 105 -14.86 -0.45 -6.25
CA TRP A 105 -13.89 -0.34 -5.17
C TRP A 105 -12.51 0.00 -5.75
N ALA A 106 -11.94 1.13 -5.35
CA ALA A 106 -10.60 1.54 -5.76
C ALA A 106 -9.63 1.52 -4.58
N PHE A 107 -8.42 1.01 -4.81
CA PHE A 107 -7.28 1.13 -3.91
C PHE A 107 -6.18 1.91 -4.62
N ASN A 108 -5.90 3.13 -4.17
CA ASN A 108 -4.85 3.99 -4.70
C ASN A 108 -3.62 3.93 -3.78
N LEU A 109 -2.60 3.17 -4.18
CA LEU A 109 -1.34 3.09 -3.46
C LEU A 109 -0.42 4.22 -3.90
N GLN A 110 -0.32 5.26 -3.07
CA GLN A 110 0.51 6.43 -3.35
C GLN A 110 1.97 6.14 -2.99
N VAL A 111 2.81 6.04 -4.01
CA VAL A 111 4.23 5.71 -3.90
C VAL A 111 5.05 7.01 -3.84
N PRO A 112 5.63 7.34 -2.68
CA PRO A 112 6.42 8.55 -2.52
C PRO A 112 7.69 8.48 -3.38
N ASN A 113 7.77 9.39 -4.35
CA ASN A 113 8.94 9.61 -5.19
C ASN A 113 8.94 11.09 -5.61
N LYS A 114 10.00 11.56 -6.27
CA LYS A 114 10.10 12.92 -6.82
C LYS A 114 8.88 13.30 -7.68
N ASP A 115 8.37 12.35 -8.46
CA ASP A 115 7.25 12.55 -9.39
C ASP A 115 5.92 11.96 -8.87
N ASN A 116 5.80 11.65 -7.56
CA ASN A 116 4.66 11.03 -6.87
C ASN A 116 3.82 10.07 -7.74
N TYR A 117 4.12 8.77 -7.64
CA TYR A 117 3.40 7.76 -8.42
C TYR A 117 2.20 7.24 -7.65
N SER A 118 1.19 6.78 -8.37
CA SER A 118 0.02 6.09 -7.83
C SER A 118 -0.23 4.82 -8.64
N ALA A 119 -0.25 3.68 -7.95
CA ALA A 119 -0.72 2.41 -8.49
C ALA A 119 -2.15 2.20 -8.01
N VAL A 120 -3.11 2.26 -8.93
CA VAL A 120 -4.54 2.27 -8.61
C VAL A 120 -5.18 1.00 -9.12
N ALA A 121 -5.70 0.18 -8.23
CA ALA A 121 -6.42 -1.03 -8.57
C ALA A 121 -7.93 -0.79 -8.41
N TYR A 122 -8.69 -1.02 -9.48
CA TYR A 122 -10.14 -0.90 -9.49
C TYR A 122 -10.77 -2.28 -9.54
N PHE A 123 -11.81 -2.45 -8.74
CA PHE A 123 -12.61 -3.67 -8.66
C PHE A 123 -14.10 -3.33 -8.76
N LEU A 124 -14.88 -4.28 -9.23
CA LEU A 124 -16.31 -4.14 -9.48
C LEU A 124 -17.09 -5.18 -8.66
N ALA A 125 -18.10 -4.73 -7.93
CA ALA A 125 -19.13 -5.61 -7.40
C ALA A 125 -20.15 -5.86 -8.52
N THR A 126 -20.19 -7.09 -9.02
CA THR A 126 -21.17 -7.51 -10.05
C THR A 126 -22.54 -7.81 -9.44
N GLU A 127 -22.59 -8.05 -8.13
CA GLU A 127 -23.80 -8.31 -7.37
C GLU A 127 -23.94 -7.26 -6.26
N PRO A 128 -25.16 -6.98 -5.79
CA PRO A 128 -25.37 -6.11 -4.64
C PRO A 128 -24.60 -6.59 -3.40
N ILE A 129 -24.03 -5.64 -2.66
CA ILE A 129 -23.32 -5.96 -1.42
C ILE A 129 -24.32 -6.52 -0.40
N PRO A 130 -24.11 -7.74 0.14
CA PRO A 130 -25.10 -8.36 1.02
C PRO A 130 -25.29 -7.57 2.32
N GLU A 131 -26.54 -7.40 2.74
CA GLU A 131 -26.89 -6.75 4.00
C GLU A 131 -26.30 -7.52 5.20
N GLY A 132 -25.77 -6.79 6.18
CA GLY A 132 -25.10 -7.33 7.35
C GLY A 132 -23.69 -7.87 7.08
N SER A 133 -23.24 -7.94 5.83
CA SER A 133 -21.89 -8.42 5.49
C SER A 133 -20.80 -7.51 6.04
N LEU A 134 -19.59 -8.06 6.22
CA LEU A 134 -18.43 -7.28 6.65
C LEU A 134 -18.07 -6.16 5.65
N MET A 135 -18.36 -6.36 4.36
CA MET A 135 -18.23 -5.30 3.35
C MET A 135 -19.18 -4.14 3.60
N GLU A 136 -20.47 -4.42 3.83
CA GLU A 136 -21.45 -3.38 4.12
C GLU A 136 -21.10 -2.63 5.43
N GLN A 137 -20.70 -3.37 6.46
CA GLN A 137 -20.23 -2.79 7.72
C GLN A 137 -19.01 -1.89 7.51
N PHE A 138 -18.08 -2.27 6.64
CA PHE A 138 -16.91 -1.44 6.30
C PHE A 138 -17.27 -0.16 5.54
N LEU A 139 -18.23 -0.24 4.61
CA LEU A 139 -18.73 0.92 3.88
C LEU A 139 -19.44 1.91 4.82
N LYS A 140 -20.30 1.40 5.71
CA LYS A 140 -21.08 2.21 6.67
C LYS A 140 -20.27 2.64 7.91
N GLY A 141 -19.16 1.98 8.20
CA GLY A 141 -18.33 2.22 9.39
C GLY A 141 -17.61 3.57 9.36
N ASP A 142 -16.99 3.94 10.48
CA ASP A 142 -16.13 5.12 10.54
C ASP A 142 -14.68 4.79 10.13
N ASP A 143 -13.82 5.80 10.04
CA ASP A 143 -12.42 5.61 9.69
C ASP A 143 -11.65 4.82 10.74
N GLY A 144 -12.06 4.87 12.01
CA GLY A 144 -11.49 4.06 13.09
C GLY A 144 -11.69 2.56 12.82
N PHE A 145 -12.93 2.18 12.51
CA PHE A 145 -13.28 0.83 12.08
C PHE A 145 -12.49 0.47 10.83
N ARG A 146 -12.58 1.24 9.73
CA ARG A 146 -11.90 0.92 8.47
C ARG A 146 -10.39 0.73 8.65
N ASN A 147 -9.75 1.65 9.38
CA ASN A 147 -8.32 1.58 9.66
C ASN A 147 -7.94 0.35 10.48
N SER A 148 -8.80 -0.05 11.40
CA SER A 148 -8.54 -1.21 12.25
C SER A 148 -8.71 -2.56 11.57
N ARG A 149 -9.30 -2.60 10.35
CA ARG A 149 -9.73 -3.82 9.66
C ARG A 149 -9.11 -3.97 8.27
N LEU A 150 -8.79 -2.88 7.58
CA LEU A 150 -8.26 -2.94 6.21
C LEU A 150 -6.89 -3.64 6.21
N LYS A 151 -6.82 -4.75 5.47
CA LYS A 151 -5.68 -5.66 5.43
C LYS A 151 -5.15 -5.81 4.01
N LEU A 152 -3.83 -5.83 3.89
CA LEU A 152 -3.11 -6.08 2.64
C LEU A 152 -2.24 -7.33 2.81
N ILE A 153 -2.27 -8.21 1.82
CA ILE A 153 -1.28 -9.28 1.63
C ILE A 153 -0.50 -8.94 0.35
N ALA A 154 0.83 -8.94 0.44
CA ALA A 154 1.73 -8.69 -0.69
C ALA A 154 2.73 -9.84 -0.85
N ASN A 155 2.77 -10.48 -2.02
CA ASN A 155 3.77 -11.50 -2.35
C ASN A 155 4.75 -10.96 -3.40
N ILE A 156 6.05 -11.14 -3.18
CA ILE A 156 7.07 -10.82 -4.19
C ILE A 156 7.31 -12.06 -5.06
N VAL A 157 6.56 -12.16 -6.15
CA VAL A 157 6.61 -13.30 -7.09
C VAL A 157 7.96 -13.35 -7.81
N GLN A 158 8.43 -12.20 -8.28
CA GLN A 158 9.72 -12.05 -8.93
C GLN A 158 10.38 -10.76 -8.47
N GLY A 159 11.69 -10.81 -8.29
CA GLY A 159 12.46 -9.62 -7.96
C GLY A 159 13.89 -9.93 -7.54
N PRO A 160 14.75 -8.91 -7.45
CA PRO A 160 16.08 -9.06 -6.88
C PRO A 160 16.03 -9.60 -5.45
N TRP A 161 17.02 -10.43 -5.08
CA TRP A 161 17.05 -11.08 -3.77
C TRP A 161 17.03 -10.06 -2.61
N ILE A 162 17.63 -8.87 -2.80
CA ILE A 162 17.63 -7.80 -1.80
C ILE A 162 16.22 -7.27 -1.52
N VAL A 163 15.36 -7.16 -2.54
CA VAL A 163 13.96 -6.74 -2.37
C VAL A 163 13.15 -7.84 -1.71
N ARG A 164 13.35 -9.11 -2.10
CA ARG A 164 12.69 -10.24 -1.42
C ARG A 164 13.10 -10.36 0.04
N LYS A 165 14.38 -10.11 0.35
CA LYS A 165 14.87 -10.10 1.74
C LYS A 165 14.29 -8.92 2.53
N ALA A 166 14.08 -7.78 1.87
CA ALA A 166 13.49 -6.59 2.43
C ALA A 166 12.02 -6.73 2.82
N VAL A 167 11.22 -7.24 1.89
CA VAL A 167 9.77 -7.35 2.04
C VAL A 167 9.37 -8.65 2.75
N GLY A 168 10.21 -9.68 2.65
CA GLY A 168 9.81 -11.06 2.89
C GLY A 168 9.21 -11.67 1.63
N GLU A 169 9.01 -12.99 1.66
CA GLU A 169 8.32 -13.70 0.57
C GLU A 169 6.84 -13.31 0.51
N GLN A 170 6.23 -13.13 1.68
CA GLN A 170 4.88 -12.62 1.88
C GLN A 170 4.88 -11.59 3.02
N ALA A 171 4.36 -10.40 2.75
CA ALA A 171 4.08 -9.38 3.74
C ALA A 171 2.58 -9.32 4.00
N ILE A 172 2.19 -9.29 5.26
CA ILE A 172 0.80 -9.13 5.69
C ILE A 172 0.75 -7.95 6.65
N CYS A 173 -0.12 -6.98 6.41
CA CYS A 173 -0.30 -5.85 7.31
C CYS A 173 -1.76 -5.42 7.40
N ILE A 174 -2.17 -4.93 8.57
CA ILE A 174 -3.38 -4.13 8.71
C ILE A 174 -3.01 -2.71 8.27
N ILE A 175 -3.10 -2.48 6.96
CA ILE A 175 -2.54 -1.29 6.31
C ILE A 175 -3.17 0.00 6.83
N GLY A 176 -4.45 -0.05 7.22
CA GLY A 176 -5.14 1.10 7.81
C GLY A 176 -4.59 1.55 9.18
N ARG A 177 -3.92 0.65 9.92
CA ARG A 177 -3.19 1.01 11.15
C ARG A 177 -1.76 1.46 10.87
N ALA A 178 -1.17 0.93 9.80
CA ALA A 178 0.24 1.13 9.48
C ALA A 178 0.50 2.43 8.70
N LEU A 179 -0.48 2.87 7.90
CA LEU A 179 -0.39 4.02 7.00
C LEU A 179 -1.61 4.93 7.16
N THR A 180 -1.46 6.18 6.77
CA THR A 180 -2.59 7.09 6.66
C THR A 180 -3.42 6.67 5.45
N CYS A 181 -4.69 6.35 5.69
CA CYS A 181 -5.66 6.04 4.65
C CYS A 181 -6.75 7.12 4.64
N LYS A 182 -7.11 7.61 3.45
CA LYS A 182 -8.27 8.47 3.24
C LYS A 182 -9.34 7.68 2.48
N TYR A 183 -10.56 7.70 3.00
CA TYR A 183 -11.69 6.96 2.43
C TYR A 183 -12.66 7.94 1.77
N CYS A 184 -12.84 7.80 0.46
CA CYS A 184 -13.83 8.58 -0.29
C CYS A 184 -14.99 7.65 -0.63
N VAL A 185 -16.12 7.81 0.05
CA VAL A 185 -17.30 6.97 -0.12
C VAL A 185 -18.40 7.78 -0.83
N SER A 186 -19.01 7.18 -1.84
CA SER A 186 -20.17 7.69 -2.56
C SER A 186 -21.20 6.57 -2.74
N ASP A 187 -22.31 6.86 -3.41
CA ASP A 187 -23.43 5.91 -3.55
C ASP A 187 -23.03 4.66 -4.34
N ASN A 188 -22.12 4.80 -5.29
CA ASN A 188 -21.72 3.73 -6.21
C ASN A 188 -20.20 3.44 -6.21
N PHE A 189 -19.44 4.01 -5.27
CA PHE A 189 -18.03 3.64 -5.12
C PHE A 189 -17.47 3.90 -3.72
N ILE A 190 -16.35 3.23 -3.45
CA ILE A 190 -15.39 3.60 -2.41
C ILE A 190 -14.00 3.68 -3.03
N GLU A 191 -13.27 4.72 -2.69
CA GLU A 191 -11.83 4.83 -2.95
C GLU A 191 -11.06 4.88 -1.63
N VAL A 192 -10.03 4.06 -1.54
CA VAL A 192 -9.08 4.04 -0.44
C VAL A 192 -7.74 4.58 -0.94
N ASP A 193 -7.46 5.83 -0.62
CA ASP A 193 -6.16 6.46 -0.85
C ASP A 193 -5.20 6.08 0.27
N VAL A 194 -4.15 5.32 -0.06
CA VAL A 194 -3.15 4.81 0.89
C VAL A 194 -1.85 5.59 0.73
N ASP A 195 -1.52 6.41 1.72
CA ASP A 195 -0.28 7.19 1.74
C ASP A 195 0.88 6.42 2.33
N ILE A 196 1.66 5.75 1.47
CA ILE A 196 2.88 5.02 1.89
C ILE A 196 3.91 5.99 2.50
N GLY A 197 3.92 7.25 2.05
CA GLY A 197 4.81 8.28 2.55
C GLY A 197 4.53 8.71 3.99
N SER A 198 3.39 8.32 4.58
CA SER A 198 3.05 8.64 5.97
C SER A 198 3.88 7.86 7.00
N SER A 199 4.57 6.79 6.56
CA SER A 199 5.47 5.98 7.38
C SER A 199 6.90 6.06 6.86
N MET A 200 7.83 6.56 7.67
CA MET A 200 9.26 6.60 7.32
C MET A 200 9.79 5.23 6.91
N VAL A 201 9.30 4.21 7.60
CA VAL A 201 9.62 2.80 7.40
C VAL A 201 9.12 2.31 6.03
N ALA A 202 7.84 2.53 5.72
CA ALA A 202 7.24 2.04 4.49
C ALA A 202 7.81 2.81 3.29
N SER A 203 8.00 4.12 3.45
CA SER A 203 8.67 4.98 2.49
C SER A 203 10.07 4.48 2.15
N ALA A 204 10.89 4.09 3.13
CA ALA A 204 12.23 3.56 2.89
C ALA A 204 12.21 2.23 2.11
N ILE A 205 11.30 1.31 2.45
CA ILE A 205 11.14 0.02 1.75
C ILE A 205 10.71 0.24 0.31
N VAL A 206 9.71 1.08 0.10
CA VAL A 206 9.18 1.36 -1.23
C VAL A 206 10.19 2.13 -2.07
N HIS A 207 10.97 3.05 -1.50
CA HIS A 207 12.05 3.72 -2.23
C HIS A 207 13.12 2.72 -2.71
N LEU A 208 13.50 1.75 -1.85
CA LEU A 208 14.40 0.66 -2.24
C LEU A 208 13.78 -0.19 -3.37
N ALA A 209 12.53 -0.61 -3.21
CA ALA A 209 11.83 -1.44 -4.18
C ALA A 209 11.63 -0.70 -5.52
N PHE A 210 11.39 0.61 -5.48
CA PHE A 210 11.17 1.45 -6.66
C PHE A 210 12.39 1.45 -7.59
N GLY A 211 13.61 1.40 -7.04
CA GLY A 211 14.83 1.26 -7.84
C GLY A 211 14.89 -0.03 -8.67
N TYR A 212 14.08 -1.03 -8.32
CA TYR A 212 13.99 -2.32 -9.00
C TYR A 212 12.63 -2.56 -9.67
N ILE A 213 11.72 -1.59 -9.68
CA ILE A 213 10.31 -1.77 -10.05
C ILE A 213 10.12 -2.37 -11.46
N THR A 214 11.04 -2.10 -12.38
CA THR A 214 11.10 -2.67 -13.74
C THR A 214 11.53 -4.14 -13.79
N THR A 215 11.81 -4.77 -12.65
CA THR A 215 12.18 -6.18 -12.50
C THR A 215 11.37 -6.89 -11.42
N LEU A 216 10.41 -6.20 -10.81
CA LEU A 216 9.55 -6.72 -9.76
C LEU A 216 8.24 -7.22 -10.35
N THR A 217 7.81 -8.41 -9.91
CA THR A 217 6.42 -8.84 -10.02
C THR A 217 5.86 -8.99 -8.62
N VAL A 218 4.75 -8.29 -8.36
CA VAL A 218 4.11 -8.23 -7.05
C VAL A 218 2.65 -8.64 -7.20
N ASP A 219 2.23 -9.57 -6.34
CA ASP A 219 0.82 -9.91 -6.14
C ASP A 219 0.32 -9.21 -4.89
N LEU A 220 -0.78 -8.47 -5.00
CA LEU A 220 -1.46 -7.81 -3.90
C LEU A 220 -2.87 -8.36 -3.75
N ALA A 221 -3.30 -8.62 -2.51
CA ALA A 221 -4.68 -8.93 -2.16
C ALA A 221 -5.16 -8.00 -1.05
N PHE A 222 -6.31 -7.38 -1.26
CA PHE A 222 -6.97 -6.51 -0.30
C PHE A 222 -8.09 -7.28 0.40
N LEU A 223 -8.16 -7.16 1.73
CA LEU A 223 -9.13 -7.86 2.55
C LEU A 223 -9.62 -6.95 3.67
N ILE A 224 -10.76 -7.30 4.24
CA ILE A 224 -11.17 -6.81 5.56
C ILE A 224 -10.86 -7.94 6.52
N GLU A 225 -9.99 -7.69 7.50
CA GLU A 225 -9.62 -8.69 8.50
C GLU A 225 -10.88 -9.20 9.20
N SER A 226 -11.02 -10.49 9.47
CA SER A 226 -12.08 -11.03 10.36
C SER A 226 -11.59 -11.01 11.81
N GLN A 227 -12.35 -10.49 12.77
CA GLN A 227 -12.07 -10.43 14.21
C GLN A 227 -13.06 -11.24 15.06
N THR A 228 -14.18 -11.70 14.51
CA THR A 228 -15.16 -12.56 15.21
C THR A 228 -15.45 -13.84 14.43
N GLU A 229 -15.92 -14.88 15.10
CA GLU A 229 -16.23 -16.18 14.47
C GLU A 229 -17.27 -16.06 13.35
N SER A 230 -18.26 -15.16 13.50
CA SER A 230 -19.29 -14.91 12.48
C SER A 230 -18.75 -14.27 11.18
N GLU A 231 -17.53 -13.75 11.21
CA GLU A 231 -16.87 -13.14 10.05
C GLU A 231 -15.91 -14.12 9.35
N LEU A 232 -15.78 -15.35 9.84
CA LEU A 232 -14.94 -16.38 9.25
C LEU A 232 -15.73 -17.27 8.27
N PRO A 233 -15.06 -17.86 7.26
CA PRO A 233 -13.66 -17.63 6.88
C PRO A 233 -13.44 -16.22 6.32
N GLU A 234 -12.22 -15.70 6.48
CA GLU A 234 -11.82 -14.42 5.89
C GLU A 234 -11.81 -14.54 4.35
N ARG A 235 -12.27 -13.50 3.64
CA ARG A 235 -12.41 -13.51 2.18
C ARG A 235 -11.67 -12.33 1.56
N ILE A 236 -11.10 -12.56 0.38
CA ILE A 236 -10.39 -11.51 -0.38
C ILE A 236 -11.41 -10.60 -1.06
N LEU A 237 -11.27 -9.28 -0.90
CA LEU A 237 -12.06 -8.31 -1.65
C LEU A 237 -11.66 -8.35 -3.13
N GLY A 238 -10.39 -8.13 -3.42
CA GLY A 238 -9.84 -8.14 -4.76
C GLY A 238 -8.34 -8.38 -4.74
N ALA A 239 -7.82 -8.95 -5.83
CA ALA A 239 -6.40 -9.19 -6.00
C ALA A 239 -5.90 -8.68 -7.36
N VAL A 240 -4.70 -8.11 -7.35
CA VAL A 240 -4.03 -7.54 -8.51
C VAL A 240 -2.56 -7.94 -8.53
N ARG A 241 -2.08 -8.31 -9.71
CA ARG A 241 -0.66 -8.48 -10.04
C ARG A 241 -0.26 -7.28 -10.87
N PHE A 242 0.93 -6.75 -10.60
CA PHE A 242 1.63 -5.92 -11.57
C PHE A 242 3.08 -6.38 -11.68
N SER A 243 3.64 -6.20 -12.86
CA SER A 243 4.96 -6.69 -13.23
C SER A 243 5.72 -5.63 -13.98
N GLU A 244 6.99 -5.45 -13.61
CA GLU A 244 7.96 -4.64 -14.35
C GLU A 244 7.44 -3.22 -14.65
N LEU A 245 6.71 -2.60 -13.71
CA LEU A 245 6.08 -1.31 -13.95
C LEU A 245 7.14 -0.27 -14.33
N ASN A 246 7.06 0.23 -15.56
CA ASN A 246 7.99 1.24 -16.05
C ASN A 246 7.57 2.63 -15.55
N PRO A 247 8.39 3.35 -14.78
CA PRO A 247 8.07 4.72 -14.37
C PRO A 247 7.79 5.66 -15.56
N ALA A 248 8.41 5.41 -16.72
CA ALA A 248 8.19 6.21 -17.92
C ALA A 248 6.82 5.96 -18.59
N SER A 249 6.16 4.83 -18.32
CA SER A 249 4.80 4.57 -18.82
C SER A 249 3.71 5.16 -17.94
N ALA A 250 4.06 5.71 -16.76
CA ALA A 250 3.10 6.35 -15.87
C ALA A 250 2.44 7.54 -16.56
N ARG A 251 1.11 7.51 -16.65
CA ARG A 251 0.35 8.61 -17.24
C ARG A 251 0.39 9.83 -16.32
N PRO A 252 0.68 11.03 -16.85
CA PRO A 252 0.52 12.24 -16.09
C PRO A 252 -0.94 12.36 -15.61
N PHE A 253 -1.12 12.57 -14.32
CA PHE A 253 -2.41 12.93 -13.77
C PHE A 253 -2.54 14.45 -13.80
N GLU A 254 -3.48 14.95 -14.60
CA GLU A 254 -3.78 16.37 -14.67
C GLU A 254 -4.43 16.79 -13.35
N THR A 255 -3.68 17.53 -12.53
CA THR A 255 -4.30 18.25 -11.42
C THR A 255 -5.04 19.45 -11.98
N SER A 256 -6.35 19.56 -11.73
CA SER A 256 -7.09 20.78 -12.02
C SER A 256 -6.33 21.96 -11.41
N THR A 257 -5.72 22.79 -12.25
CA THR A 257 -5.16 24.06 -11.81
C THR A 257 -6.36 24.86 -11.38
N GLU A 258 -6.47 25.22 -10.10
CA GLU A 258 -7.35 26.31 -9.72
C GLU A 258 -6.98 27.49 -10.63
N GLU A 259 -7.91 27.90 -11.49
CA GLU A 259 -7.78 29.13 -12.26
C GLU A 259 -7.70 30.29 -11.26
N THR A 260 -6.48 30.61 -10.82
CA THR A 260 -6.19 31.93 -10.29
C THR A 260 -6.22 32.87 -11.49
N THR A 261 -7.41 33.36 -11.82
CA THR A 261 -7.57 34.48 -12.73
C THR A 261 -6.86 35.69 -12.15
N GLY A 262 -5.78 36.11 -12.82
CA GLY A 262 -5.36 37.50 -12.88
C GLY A 262 -4.23 37.92 -11.94
N SER A 263 -2.99 37.82 -12.42
CA SER A 263 -2.04 38.93 -12.28
C SER A 263 -0.90 38.80 -13.29
N LEU A 264 -0.71 39.90 -14.02
CA LEU A 264 0.22 40.11 -15.11
C LEU A 264 1.69 39.82 -14.75
N GLN A 265 2.41 39.43 -15.80
CA GLN A 265 3.86 39.54 -16.02
C GLN A 265 4.67 40.27 -14.93
N SER A 266 5.67 39.60 -14.37
CA SER A 266 7.00 40.22 -14.31
C SER A 266 8.12 39.17 -14.32
N SER A 267 9.09 39.44 -15.18
CA SER A 267 10.30 38.69 -15.44
C SER A 267 11.42 39.06 -14.46
N LEU A 268 11.97 38.03 -13.79
CA LEU A 268 13.37 37.88 -13.29
C LEU A 268 13.87 38.86 -12.19
N PRO A 269 14.98 38.58 -11.44
CA PRO A 269 15.94 37.48 -11.54
C PRO A 269 16.35 36.75 -10.22
N THR A 270 17.00 35.61 -10.41
CA THR A 270 17.88 34.88 -9.49
C THR A 270 18.90 35.80 -8.79
N ARG A 271 18.62 36.27 -7.57
CA ARG A 271 19.61 36.86 -6.64
C ARG A 271 19.05 37.04 -5.22
N LEU A 272 18.76 35.95 -4.52
CA LEU A 272 18.47 35.99 -3.07
C LEU A 272 18.99 34.75 -2.30
N TRP A 273 20.01 34.08 -2.84
CA TRP A 273 20.85 33.16 -2.09
C TRP A 273 22.27 33.72 -1.99
N LYS A 274 22.48 34.57 -0.99
CA LYS A 274 23.76 34.85 -0.31
C LYS A 274 23.48 35.69 0.94
N SER A 275 23.00 35.05 2.00
CA SER A 275 23.26 35.47 3.38
C SER A 275 22.85 34.33 4.32
N ILE A 276 23.71 33.32 4.44
CA ILE A 276 23.77 32.45 5.61
C ILE A 276 25.08 32.79 6.29
N GLY A 277 25.01 33.16 7.55
CA GLY A 277 26.16 33.17 8.44
C GLY A 277 26.18 34.35 9.39
N GLN A 278 25.57 34.19 10.57
CA GLN A 278 26.21 34.36 11.88
C GLN A 278 25.17 34.63 12.97
N GLY A 279 25.27 33.85 14.05
CA GLY A 279 24.70 34.19 15.35
C GLY A 279 23.28 33.68 15.55
N PHE A 280 23.11 32.70 16.43
CA PHE A 280 22.39 32.86 17.71
C PHE A 280 22.32 31.49 18.39
N SER A 281 23.47 31.07 18.92
CA SER A 281 23.51 30.25 20.12
C SER A 281 23.60 31.20 21.31
N ASN A 282 22.77 30.95 22.33
CA ASN A 282 22.65 31.63 23.62
C ASN A 282 21.72 32.87 23.63
N LEU A 283 20.46 32.65 24.01
CA LEU A 283 19.95 33.37 25.17
C LEU A 283 18.97 32.49 25.95
N LEU A 284 19.46 32.06 27.12
CA LEU A 284 18.76 31.42 28.21
C LEU A 284 18.19 32.53 29.13
N GLN A 285 17.14 32.16 29.87
CA GLN A 285 16.58 32.77 31.09
C GLN A 285 15.38 33.72 30.97
N GLY A 286 14.31 33.33 31.68
CA GLY A 286 13.23 34.21 32.09
C GLY A 286 11.91 33.51 32.42
N ALA A 287 11.84 32.79 33.54
CA ALA A 287 10.58 32.55 34.27
C ALA A 287 10.54 33.56 35.45
N PRO A 288 9.35 33.99 35.95
CA PRO A 288 8.61 33.18 36.94
C PRO A 288 7.06 33.28 36.92
N GLU A 289 6.42 32.23 37.47
CA GLU A 289 5.22 32.15 38.37
C GLU A 289 3.87 32.78 37.91
N SER A 290 2.66 32.23 38.15
CA SER A 290 2.08 31.37 39.21
C SER A 290 0.63 30.95 38.82
N GLY A 291 0.08 29.89 39.45
CA GLY A 291 -1.39 29.77 39.65
C GLY A 291 -2.07 28.38 39.56
N SER A 292 -2.03 27.60 40.65
CA SER A 292 -3.04 26.67 41.24
C SER A 292 -4.11 25.95 40.36
N VAL A 293 -4.12 24.61 40.28
CA VAL A 293 -4.80 23.56 41.12
C VAL A 293 -6.31 23.32 40.89
N SER A 294 -6.64 22.10 40.43
CA SER A 294 -7.68 21.15 40.93
C SER A 294 -7.84 20.03 39.87
N GLY A 295 -7.85 18.71 40.10
CA GLY A 295 -8.17 17.91 41.27
C GLY A 295 -9.42 17.06 41.00
N SER A 296 -9.29 15.85 40.43
CA SER A 296 -10.28 14.76 40.61
C SER A 296 -9.72 13.42 40.14
N SER A 297 -10.22 12.34 40.74
CA SER A 297 -9.58 11.03 40.94
C SER A 297 -10.43 9.86 40.44
N ARG A 298 -9.78 8.69 40.31
CA ARG A 298 -10.30 7.29 40.21
C ARG A 298 -10.81 6.84 38.83
N ALA A 299 -10.71 5.56 38.42
CA ALA A 299 -9.90 4.39 38.80
C ALA A 299 -10.06 3.32 37.70
N ASN A 300 -9.01 2.52 37.52
CA ASN A 300 -8.84 1.24 36.81
C ASN A 300 -9.98 0.56 36.03
N GLY A 301 -9.63 0.18 34.79
CA GLY A 301 -10.11 -1.02 34.11
C GLY A 301 -8.99 -1.55 33.22
N ILE A 302 -8.31 -2.62 33.68
CA ILE A 302 -7.26 -3.34 32.94
C ILE A 302 -7.98 -4.22 31.90
N VAL A 303 -7.64 -4.02 30.63
CA VAL A 303 -7.95 -4.95 29.54
C VAL A 303 -6.63 -5.29 28.88
N ASP A 304 -6.28 -6.57 28.92
CA ASP A 304 -5.03 -7.13 28.42
C ASP A 304 -4.83 -6.80 26.94
N HIS A 305 -3.81 -5.99 26.67
CA HIS A 305 -3.52 -5.39 25.37
C HIS A 305 -2.30 -6.02 24.68
N GLU A 306 -1.92 -7.25 25.08
CA GLU A 306 -0.61 -7.82 24.72
C GLU A 306 -0.53 -8.39 23.28
N GLU A 307 -1.63 -8.91 22.71
CA GLU A 307 -1.57 -9.56 21.37
C GLU A 307 -1.48 -8.54 20.20
N SER A 308 -2.15 -7.37 20.34
CA SER A 308 -2.11 -6.30 19.31
C SER A 308 -0.75 -5.61 19.16
N GLY A 309 0.02 -5.57 20.27
CA GLY A 309 1.36 -5.04 20.27
C GLY A 309 2.36 -6.00 19.63
N GLU A 310 2.08 -7.29 19.58
CA GLU A 310 2.97 -8.32 19.09
C GLU A 310 2.97 -8.43 17.55
N ASP A 311 1.83 -8.17 16.90
CA ASP A 311 1.73 -8.07 15.45
C ASP A 311 2.27 -6.74 14.90
N ILE A 312 2.08 -5.63 15.65
CA ILE A 312 2.76 -4.36 15.38
C ILE A 312 4.26 -4.51 15.58
N LYS A 313 4.69 -5.20 16.64
CA LYS A 313 6.10 -5.56 16.84
C LYS A 313 6.58 -6.46 15.70
N LYS A 314 5.87 -7.49 15.23
CA LYS A 314 6.31 -8.33 14.10
C LYS A 314 6.43 -7.53 12.80
N CYS A 315 5.48 -6.65 12.50
CA CYS A 315 5.55 -5.77 11.33
C CYS A 315 6.73 -4.79 11.46
N LEU A 316 6.92 -4.16 12.62
CA LEU A 316 8.08 -3.28 12.87
C LEU A 316 9.41 -4.03 13.05
N TYR A 317 9.45 -5.29 13.50
CA TYR A 317 10.66 -6.08 13.73
C TYR A 317 11.20 -6.66 12.42
N THR A 318 10.32 -7.10 11.51
CA THR A 318 10.70 -7.47 10.12
C THR A 318 11.30 -6.26 9.40
N ILE A 319 10.77 -5.07 9.68
CA ILE A 319 11.23 -3.80 9.13
C ILE A 319 12.50 -3.27 9.81
N LYS A 320 12.65 -3.44 11.13
CA LYS A 320 13.88 -3.10 11.87
C LYS A 320 15.07 -3.95 11.39
N PHE A 321 14.80 -5.21 11.01
CA PHE A 321 15.80 -6.11 10.43
C PHE A 321 16.31 -5.62 9.07
N LEU A 322 15.47 -4.91 8.31
CA LEU A 322 15.91 -4.32 7.05
C LEU A 322 16.83 -3.11 7.25
N PHE A 323 16.59 -2.31 8.30
CA PHE A 323 17.42 -1.16 8.63
C PHE A 323 18.79 -1.53 9.21
N LEU A 324 18.89 -2.64 9.97
CA LEU A 324 20.17 -3.07 10.54
C LEU A 324 21.12 -3.69 9.49
N PHE A 325 20.58 -4.29 8.41
CA PHE A 325 21.38 -4.95 7.39
C PHE A 325 21.96 -3.97 6.33
N VAL A 326 21.26 -2.87 6.04
CA VAL A 326 21.75 -1.84 5.09
C VAL A 326 22.89 -1.01 5.70
N MET A 327 22.95 -0.87 7.03
CA MET A 327 24.02 -0.13 7.71
C MET A 327 25.30 -0.97 7.98
N PHE A 328 25.28 -2.29 7.72
CA PHE A 328 26.40 -3.20 8.00
C PHE A 328 26.79 -4.12 6.83
N THR A 329 26.63 -3.68 5.59
CA THR A 329 27.41 -4.29 4.50
C THR A 329 28.78 -3.60 4.42
N PRO A 330 29.88 -4.26 4.78
CA PRO A 330 31.21 -3.69 4.56
C PRO A 330 31.40 -3.54 3.06
N LYS A 331 31.77 -2.32 2.65
CA LYS A 331 32.25 -1.98 1.32
C LYS A 331 33.36 -2.99 0.97
N LYS A 332 33.08 -4.00 0.14
CA LYS A 332 34.15 -4.80 -0.44
C LYS A 332 34.76 -3.94 -1.54
N GLU A 333 35.93 -3.40 -1.23
CA GLU A 333 36.79 -2.70 -2.17
C GLU A 333 36.94 -3.53 -3.46
N MET A 334 36.69 -2.89 -4.60
CA MET A 334 37.16 -3.37 -5.89
C MET A 334 38.69 -3.28 -5.87
N ASN A 335 39.36 -4.40 -5.58
CA ASN A 335 40.79 -4.51 -5.83
C ASN A 335 41.01 -4.64 -7.34
N ALA A 336 41.51 -3.56 -7.94
CA ALA A 336 42.40 -3.67 -9.09
C ALA A 336 43.66 -4.40 -8.64
N GLY A 337 44.12 -5.35 -9.44
CA GLY A 337 45.23 -6.23 -9.09
C GLY A 337 46.57 -5.51 -9.01
N GLU A 338 47.43 -6.03 -8.13
CA GLU A 338 48.85 -6.28 -8.40
C GLU A 338 49.44 -7.19 -7.30
N ASP A 339 50.34 -8.05 -7.76
CA ASP A 339 51.13 -9.12 -7.13
C ASP A 339 51.60 -8.94 -5.66
N ASN A 340 51.52 -9.99 -4.84
CA ASN A 340 52.67 -10.73 -4.27
C ASN A 340 52.21 -11.88 -3.32
N PRO A 341 52.92 -13.03 -3.24
CA PRO A 341 52.51 -14.20 -2.47
C PRO A 341 53.24 -14.27 -1.12
N PHE A 342 52.52 -14.34 -0.01
CA PHE A 342 53.02 -14.98 1.21
C PHE A 342 51.84 -15.57 2.01
N ALA A 343 51.83 -16.90 2.07
CA ALA A 343 51.00 -17.68 2.96
C ALA A 343 51.52 -17.61 4.39
N ALA A 344 50.64 -17.50 5.39
CA ALA A 344 50.71 -18.26 6.65
C ALA A 344 49.52 -17.94 7.57
N ASN A 345 48.82 -19.02 7.98
CA ASN A 345 48.20 -19.27 9.29
C ASN A 345 47.56 -18.12 10.07
N GLN A 346 46.25 -18.25 10.33
CA GLN A 346 45.79 -18.71 11.65
C GLN A 346 44.31 -19.14 11.60
N ASN A 347 44.11 -20.44 11.82
CA ASN A 347 42.87 -21.01 12.32
C ASN A 347 42.70 -20.55 13.78
N LEU A 348 41.53 -20.00 14.13
CA LEU A 348 40.96 -20.24 15.46
C LEU A 348 39.45 -20.45 15.35
N LEU A 349 39.06 -21.63 15.81
CA LEU A 349 37.72 -22.17 15.95
C LEU A 349 36.87 -21.36 16.92
N ILE A 350 35.59 -21.10 16.58
CA ILE A 350 34.44 -21.35 17.48
C ILE A 350 33.27 -21.86 16.62
N SER A 351 32.77 -23.04 16.95
CA SER A 351 31.65 -23.77 16.34
C SER A 351 30.27 -23.20 16.73
N PRO A 352 29.20 -23.45 15.94
CA PRO A 352 27.86 -22.96 16.20
C PRO A 352 27.08 -23.93 17.09
N SER A 353 26.61 -23.48 18.25
CA SER A 353 25.64 -24.23 19.05
C SER A 353 24.80 -23.30 19.92
N THR A 354 23.67 -22.83 19.40
CA THR A 354 22.48 -22.65 20.24
C THR A 354 21.23 -22.90 19.41
N SER A 355 20.48 -23.91 19.87
CA SER A 355 19.21 -24.39 19.36
C SER A 355 18.11 -23.31 19.43
N ILE A 356 17.29 -23.26 18.40
CA ILE A 356 15.98 -22.61 18.39
C ILE A 356 15.03 -23.48 19.19
N SER A 357 14.76 -23.10 20.43
CA SER A 357 13.63 -23.56 21.23
C SER A 357 13.47 -22.61 22.40
N GLU A 358 12.23 -22.19 22.66
CA GLU A 358 11.80 -21.22 23.67
C GLU A 358 11.90 -19.76 23.23
N ILE A 359 10.82 -19.28 22.61
CA ILE A 359 10.03 -18.13 23.06
C ILE A 359 8.66 -18.32 22.39
N PHE A 360 7.70 -18.77 23.21
CA PHE A 360 6.27 -18.66 22.93
C PHE A 360 5.86 -17.19 22.99
#